data_AF-A0A1Y3QDJ3-F1
#
_entry.id   AF-A0A1Y3QDJ3-F1
#
_cell.length_a   1.000
_cell.length_b   1.000
_cell.length_c   1.000
_cell.angle_alpha   90.00
_cell.angle_beta   90.00
_cell.angle_gamma   90.00
#
_symmetry.space_group_name_H-M   'P 1'
#
loop_
_entity.id
_entity.type
_entity.pdbx_description
1 polymer ?
#
loop_
_entity_poly.entity_id
_entity_poly.type
_entity_poly.pdbx_seq_one_letter_code
_entity_poly.pdbx_strand_id
1 'polypeptide(L)'
;MNRWIKNLKAKRSLLVVLFAIVITVVFALTQYNTKEKYKAYVSARFGPDMPRFVELLERADRLYAEILEKGSMNGRQSYLLSDIHHDLADIIRTYRDLAVFLRLRDDSFRYNQSSPNAMIIMRYFNDPDIESPINLDQRTRNHIAVFREFDSGWLAAVGRDIESFRINDASWLRFLEAVETSTITFLAERQMDSLNDLWQDRKSTQ
;
A
#
# COMPACT_ATOMS: atom_id res chain seq x y z
N MET A 1 -51.30 -42.92 15.96
CA MET A 1 -50.00 -42.49 16.53
C MET A 1 -48.85 -43.48 16.27
N ASN A 2 -49.03 -44.79 16.44
CA ASN A 2 -47.94 -45.79 16.33
C ASN A 2 -47.28 -45.99 14.94
N ARG A 3 -48.02 -45.80 13.84
CA ARG A 3 -47.51 -46.02 12.47
C ARG A 3 -46.54 -44.92 12.02
N TRP A 4 -46.78 -43.68 12.44
CA TRP A 4 -45.90 -42.54 12.20
C TRP A 4 -44.56 -42.68 12.95
N ILE A 5 -44.61 -43.10 14.22
CA ILE A 5 -43.42 -43.30 15.05
C ILE A 5 -42.54 -44.45 14.53
N LYS A 6 -43.14 -45.53 14.01
CA LYS A 6 -42.41 -46.64 13.34
C LYS A 6 -41.72 -46.17 12.04
N ASN A 7 -42.43 -45.43 11.19
CA ASN A 7 -41.85 -44.87 9.96
C ASN A 7 -40.74 -43.83 10.23
N LEU A 8 -40.90 -43.02 11.27
CA LEU A 8 -39.87 -42.09 11.74
C LEU A 8 -38.62 -42.83 12.21
N LYS A 9 -38.75 -43.91 12.99
CA LYS A 9 -37.61 -44.76 13.39
C LYS A 9 -36.92 -45.42 12.20
N ALA A 10 -37.67 -45.90 11.20
CA ALA A 10 -37.10 -46.52 10.00
C ALA A 10 -36.37 -45.52 9.07
N LYS A 11 -36.82 -44.26 9.05
CA LYS A 11 -36.21 -43.18 8.22
C LYS A 11 -35.28 -42.25 9.01
N ARG A 12 -34.94 -42.59 10.26
CA ARG A 12 -34.09 -41.76 11.14
C ARG A 12 -32.74 -41.45 10.50
N SER A 13 -32.08 -42.44 9.88
CA SER A 13 -30.81 -42.23 9.18
C SER A 13 -30.96 -41.23 8.04
N LEU A 14 -32.03 -41.35 7.25
CA LEU A 14 -32.31 -40.47 6.12
C LEU A 14 -32.64 -39.03 6.57
N LEU A 15 -33.36 -38.88 7.69
CA LEU A 15 -33.62 -37.58 8.31
C LEU A 15 -32.34 -36.93 8.86
N VAL A 16 -31.44 -37.72 9.46
CA VAL A 16 -30.13 -37.23 9.96
C VAL A 16 -29.25 -36.76 8.80
N VAL A 17 -29.17 -37.53 7.70
CA VAL A 17 -28.42 -37.14 6.50
C VAL A 17 -28.97 -35.86 5.90
N LEU A 18 -30.29 -35.75 5.77
CA LEU A 18 -30.92 -34.56 5.19
C LEU A 18 -30.69 -33.32 6.07
N PHE A 19 -30.74 -33.48 7.40
CA PHE A 19 -30.40 -32.42 8.35
C PHE A 19 -28.93 -32.00 8.26
N ALA A 20 -28.00 -32.95 8.12
CA ALA A 20 -26.58 -32.66 7.93
C ALA A 20 -26.33 -31.87 6.63
N ILE A 21 -26.98 -32.26 5.52
CA ILE A 21 -26.89 -31.53 4.24
C ILE A 21 -27.40 -30.09 4.40
N VAL A 22 -28.55 -29.90 5.05
CA VAL A 22 -29.09 -28.55 5.30
C VAL A 22 -28.11 -27.70 6.12
N ILE A 23 -27.51 -28.25 7.17
CA ILE A 23 -26.49 -27.55 7.97
C ILE A 23 -25.28 -27.17 7.10
N THR A 24 -24.77 -28.10 6.29
CA THR A 24 -23.63 -27.83 5.41
C THR A 24 -23.95 -26.73 4.39
N VAL A 25 -25.14 -26.75 3.79
CA VAL A 25 -25.59 -25.73 2.84
C VAL A 25 -25.72 -24.36 3.53
N VAL A 26 -26.35 -24.30 4.69
CA VAL A 26 -26.49 -23.05 5.47
C VAL A 26 -25.11 -22.50 5.87
N PHE A 27 -24.20 -23.36 6.31
CA PHE A 27 -22.83 -22.96 6.63
C PHE A 27 -22.08 -22.42 5.41
N ALA A 28 -22.17 -23.12 4.27
CA ALA A 28 -21.55 -22.68 3.01
C ALA A 28 -22.10 -21.33 2.54
N LEU A 29 -23.43 -21.13 2.59
CA LEU A 29 -24.07 -19.86 2.26
C LEU A 29 -23.64 -18.72 3.19
N THR A 30 -23.49 -19.02 4.48
CA THR A 30 -23.01 -18.04 5.47
C THR A 30 -21.56 -17.64 5.19
N GLN A 31 -20.68 -18.61 4.95
CA GLN A 31 -19.27 -18.37 4.60
C GLN A 31 -19.16 -17.57 3.29
N TYR A 32 -19.97 -17.90 2.29
CA TYR A 32 -20.02 -17.17 1.03
C TYR A 32 -20.45 -15.71 1.23
N ASN A 33 -21.53 -15.46 1.98
CA ASN A 33 -22.01 -14.10 2.25
C ASN A 33 -20.98 -13.27 3.02
N THR A 34 -20.32 -13.86 4.02
CA THR A 34 -19.23 -13.21 4.76
C THR A 34 -18.06 -12.86 3.83
N LYS A 35 -17.67 -13.77 2.93
CA LYS A 35 -16.62 -13.54 1.93
C LYS A 35 -16.99 -12.40 0.98
N GLU A 36 -18.22 -12.36 0.46
CA GLU A 36 -18.66 -11.31 -0.45
C GLU A 36 -18.76 -9.94 0.25
N LYS A 37 -19.26 -9.89 1.49
CA LYS A 37 -19.24 -8.65 2.30
C LYS A 37 -17.82 -8.17 2.58
N TYR A 38 -16.90 -9.09 2.87
CA TYR A 38 -15.50 -8.75 3.06
C TYR A 38 -14.86 -8.22 1.78
N LYS A 39 -15.07 -8.89 0.63
CA LYS A 39 -14.64 -8.39 -0.68
C LYS A 39 -15.20 -7.01 -1.00
N ALA A 40 -16.46 -6.75 -0.67
CA ALA A 40 -17.10 -5.46 -0.87
C ALA A 40 -16.50 -4.38 0.05
N TYR A 41 -16.31 -4.68 1.34
CA TYR A 41 -15.65 -3.78 2.29
C TYR A 41 -14.23 -3.42 1.84
N VAL A 42 -13.47 -4.42 1.42
CA VAL A 42 -12.11 -4.25 0.91
C VAL A 42 -12.11 -3.44 -0.40
N SER A 43 -13.00 -3.75 -1.35
CA SER A 43 -13.15 -2.98 -2.61
C SER A 43 -13.54 -1.52 -2.37
N ALA A 44 -14.35 -1.25 -1.34
CA ALA A 44 -14.75 0.11 -0.96
C ALA A 44 -13.57 0.94 -0.43
N ARG A 45 -12.53 0.28 0.10
CA ARG A 45 -11.30 0.94 0.56
C ARG A 45 -10.26 1.11 -0.56
N PHE A 46 -10.19 0.15 -1.48
CA PHE A 46 -9.32 0.21 -2.66
C PHE A 46 -9.64 1.37 -3.60
N GLY A 47 -10.94 1.58 -3.87
CA GLY A 47 -11.43 2.60 -4.80
C GLY A 47 -10.82 3.99 -4.59
N PRO A 48 -10.79 4.53 -3.35
CA PRO A 48 -10.20 5.83 -3.07
C PRO A 48 -8.68 5.82 -2.87
N ASP A 49 -8.08 4.76 -2.32
CA ASP A 49 -6.67 4.80 -1.91
C ASP A 49 -5.68 4.83 -3.09
N MET A 50 -6.00 4.16 -4.20
CA MET A 50 -5.10 4.12 -5.36
C MET A 50 -5.07 5.45 -6.14
N PRO A 51 -6.22 6.12 -6.44
CA PRO A 51 -6.21 7.49 -6.92
C PRO A 51 -5.50 8.44 -5.94
N ARG A 52 -5.76 8.29 -4.64
CA ARG A 52 -5.10 9.08 -3.60
C ARG A 52 -3.58 8.91 -3.64
N PHE A 53 -3.05 7.72 -3.88
CA PHE A 53 -1.61 7.51 -4.02
C PHE A 53 -1.00 8.37 -5.14
N VAL A 54 -1.68 8.44 -6.30
CA VAL A 54 -1.26 9.30 -7.42
C VAL A 54 -1.35 10.78 -7.03
N GLU A 55 -2.45 11.20 -6.41
CA GLU A 55 -2.63 12.59 -5.94
C GLU A 55 -1.54 13.00 -4.93
N LEU A 56 -1.15 12.09 -4.05
CA LEU A 56 -0.09 12.28 -3.05
C LEU A 56 1.26 12.49 -3.73
N LEU A 57 1.61 11.68 -4.75
CA LEU A 57 2.84 11.86 -5.54
C LEU A 57 2.85 13.19 -6.29
N GLU A 58 1.75 13.56 -6.94
CA GLU A 58 1.66 14.86 -7.62
C GLU A 58 1.77 16.03 -6.65
N ARG A 59 1.24 15.87 -5.43
CA ARG A 59 1.39 16.86 -4.37
C ARG A 59 2.82 16.95 -3.87
N ALA A 60 3.51 15.82 -3.69
CA ALA A 60 4.92 15.78 -3.32
C ALA A 60 5.79 16.47 -4.38
N ASP A 61 5.58 16.18 -5.67
CA ASP A 61 6.30 16.81 -6.77
C ASP A 61 6.21 18.34 -6.75
N ARG A 62 5.00 18.89 -6.52
CA ARG A 62 4.79 20.33 -6.38
C ARG A 62 5.55 20.93 -5.20
N LEU A 63 5.55 20.24 -4.05
CA LEU A 63 6.29 20.67 -2.86
C LEU A 63 7.80 20.65 -3.13
N TYR A 64 8.32 19.58 -3.72
CA TYR A 64 9.72 19.48 -4.10
C TYR A 64 10.14 20.57 -5.08
N ALA A 65 9.33 20.83 -6.11
CA ALA A 65 9.60 21.89 -7.09
C ALA A 65 9.72 23.26 -6.41
N GLU A 66 8.75 23.61 -5.56
CA GLU A 66 8.74 24.88 -4.84
C GLU A 66 9.97 25.03 -3.93
N ILE A 67 10.32 23.98 -3.18
CA ILE A 67 11.47 23.98 -2.28
C ILE A 67 12.78 24.15 -3.05
N LEU A 68 12.95 23.41 -4.15
CA LEU A 68 14.16 23.46 -4.97
C LEU A 68 14.33 24.79 -5.70
N GLU A 69 13.22 25.39 -6.17
CA GLU A 69 13.19 26.71 -6.81
C GLU A 69 13.55 27.82 -5.82
N LYS A 70 12.90 27.84 -4.66
CA LYS A 70 13.14 28.86 -3.63
C LYS A 70 14.47 28.68 -2.89
N GLY A 71 15.05 27.49 -2.94
CA GLY A 71 16.25 27.15 -2.16
C GLY A 71 16.01 27.17 -0.64
N SER A 72 14.75 27.11 -0.20
CA SER A 72 14.36 27.12 1.20
C SER A 72 13.14 26.24 1.44
N MET A 73 13.02 25.70 2.65
CA MET A 73 11.91 24.85 3.08
C MET A 73 11.36 25.34 4.42
N ASN A 74 10.04 25.39 4.57
CA ASN A 74 9.39 25.70 5.84
C ASN A 74 8.81 24.45 6.53
N GLY A 75 8.46 24.58 7.82
CA GLY A 75 7.93 23.48 8.62
C GLY A 75 6.67 22.85 8.06
N ARG A 76 5.78 23.64 7.42
CA ARG A 76 4.58 23.10 6.77
C ARG A 76 4.94 22.21 5.58
N GLN A 77 5.89 22.62 4.74
CA GLN A 77 6.33 21.80 3.61
C GLN A 77 6.99 20.50 4.09
N SER A 78 7.84 20.58 5.11
CA SER A 78 8.49 19.41 5.72
C SER A 78 7.44 18.45 6.31
N TYR A 79 6.52 18.96 7.13
CA TYR A 79 5.43 18.16 7.70
C TYR A 79 4.58 17.49 6.61
N LEU A 80 4.21 18.22 5.55
CA LEU A 80 3.39 17.67 4.47
C LEU A 80 4.13 16.58 3.69
N LEU A 81 5.42 16.74 3.42
CA LEU A 81 6.22 15.70 2.77
C LEU A 81 6.35 14.46 3.67
N SER A 82 6.53 14.65 4.97
CA SER A 82 6.55 13.56 5.96
C SER A 82 5.23 12.78 5.95
N ASP A 83 4.10 13.48 6.07
CA ASP A 83 2.75 12.91 6.09
C ASP A 83 2.41 12.17 4.78
N ILE A 84 2.73 12.77 3.63
CA ILE A 84 2.56 12.14 2.32
C ILE A 84 3.31 10.80 2.26
N HIS A 85 4.58 10.78 2.66
CA HIS A 85 5.39 9.57 2.57
C HIS A 85 4.96 8.49 3.58
N HIS A 86 4.43 8.89 4.73
CA HIS A 86 3.79 7.97 5.65
C HIS A 86 2.57 7.29 5.00
N ASP A 87 1.67 8.07 4.39
CA ASP A 87 0.49 7.56 3.70
C ASP A 87 0.86 6.63 2.53
N LEU A 88 1.84 7.00 1.69
CA LEU A 88 2.32 6.18 0.58
C LEU A 88 2.83 4.82 1.08
N ALA A 89 3.66 4.82 2.14
CA ALA A 89 4.20 3.60 2.73
C ALA A 89 3.09 2.68 3.27
N ASP A 90 2.08 3.27 3.93
CA ASP A 90 0.96 2.54 4.53
C ASP A 90 0.02 1.95 3.48
N ILE A 91 -0.25 2.66 2.38
CA ILE A 91 -1.00 2.14 1.24
C ILE A 91 -0.30 0.90 0.69
N ILE A 92 1.00 0.99 0.37
CA ILE A 92 1.77 -0.13 -0.20
C ILE A 92 1.72 -1.33 0.77
N ARG A 93 2.03 -1.12 2.05
CA ARG A 93 2.07 -2.19 3.06
C ARG A 93 0.71 -2.85 3.22
N THR A 94 -0.35 -2.05 3.39
CA THR A 94 -1.71 -2.53 3.61
C THR A 94 -2.15 -3.45 2.47
N TYR A 95 -1.88 -3.05 1.22
CA TYR A 95 -2.35 -3.81 0.07
C TYR A 95 -1.49 -5.02 -0.27
N ARG A 96 -0.18 -5.00 0.03
CA ARG A 96 0.64 -6.21 -0.02
C ARG A 96 0.21 -7.23 1.03
N ASP A 97 -0.03 -6.80 2.25
CA ASP A 97 -0.55 -7.67 3.32
C ASP A 97 -1.88 -8.31 2.94
N LEU A 98 -2.75 -7.53 2.29
CA LEU A 98 -4.03 -8.01 1.78
C LEU A 98 -3.87 -9.01 0.63
N ALA A 99 -2.94 -8.80 -0.31
CA ALA A 99 -2.66 -9.75 -1.39
C ALA A 99 -2.32 -11.13 -0.85
N VAL A 100 -1.49 -11.17 0.19
CA VAL A 100 -1.13 -12.41 0.89
C VAL A 100 -2.30 -13.00 1.65
N PHE A 101 -3.05 -12.17 2.40
CA PHE A 101 -4.25 -12.63 3.12
C PHE A 101 -5.28 -13.29 2.20
N LEU A 102 -5.47 -12.73 1.01
CA LEU A 102 -6.37 -13.26 -0.03
C LEU A 102 -5.78 -14.46 -0.80
N ARG A 103 -4.53 -14.85 -0.51
CA ARG A 103 -3.78 -15.91 -1.21
C ARG A 103 -3.60 -15.64 -2.71
N LEU A 104 -3.48 -14.37 -3.10
CA LEU A 104 -3.16 -13.95 -4.46
C LEU A 104 -1.65 -13.91 -4.72
N ARG A 105 -0.86 -13.85 -3.65
CA ARG A 105 0.60 -13.93 -3.60
C ARG A 105 1.01 -14.74 -2.37
N ASP A 106 2.24 -15.24 -2.36
CA ASP A 106 2.83 -15.89 -1.19
C ASP A 106 3.34 -14.88 -0.15
N ASP A 107 3.78 -15.37 1.01
CA ASP A 107 4.25 -14.54 2.13
C ASP A 107 5.46 -13.66 1.77
N SER A 108 6.26 -14.03 0.76
CA SER A 108 7.41 -13.24 0.35
C SER A 108 7.02 -11.86 -0.18
N PHE A 109 5.80 -11.74 -0.73
CA PHE A 109 5.27 -10.50 -1.28
C PHE A 109 5.10 -9.37 -0.26
N ARG A 110 5.04 -9.70 1.05
CA ARG A 110 5.05 -8.69 2.14
C ARG A 110 6.38 -7.94 2.19
N TYR A 111 7.48 -8.64 1.94
CA TYR A 111 8.82 -8.07 1.99
C TYR A 111 9.09 -7.31 0.71
N ASN A 112 9.26 -6.00 0.84
CA ASN A 112 9.39 -5.09 -0.28
C ASN A 112 10.31 -3.93 0.07
N GLN A 113 10.87 -3.29 -0.94
CA GLN A 113 11.74 -2.12 -0.75
C GLN A 113 10.97 -0.81 -0.82
N SER A 114 9.79 -0.77 -1.42
CA SER A 114 9.04 0.47 -1.61
C SER A 114 8.56 1.10 -0.30
N SER A 115 7.88 0.35 0.57
CA SER A 115 7.40 0.86 1.87
C SER A 115 8.54 1.34 2.78
N PRO A 116 9.64 0.58 2.98
CA PRO A 116 10.77 1.06 3.76
C PRO A 116 11.40 2.35 3.21
N ASN A 117 11.54 2.47 1.89
CA ASN A 117 12.12 3.68 1.28
C ASN A 117 11.22 4.91 1.40
N ALA A 118 9.89 4.77 1.26
CA ALA A 118 8.98 5.86 1.61
C ALA A 118 9.11 6.27 3.09
N MET A 119 9.24 5.31 4.01
CA MET A 119 9.46 5.61 5.43
C MET A 119 10.80 6.31 5.70
N ILE A 120 11.84 6.06 4.89
CA ILE A 120 13.11 6.80 4.96
C ILE A 120 12.90 8.26 4.58
N ILE A 121 12.16 8.53 3.50
CA ILE A 121 11.83 9.90 3.08
C ILE A 121 10.95 10.60 4.13
N MET A 122 9.95 9.89 4.68
CA MET A 122 9.13 10.43 5.77
C MET A 122 10.02 10.90 6.92
N ARG A 123 10.93 10.04 7.38
CA ARG A 123 11.86 10.37 8.47
C ARG A 123 12.79 11.52 8.14
N TYR A 124 13.15 11.69 6.87
CA TYR A 124 13.97 12.82 6.43
C TYR A 124 13.28 14.16 6.70
N PHE A 125 11.98 14.24 6.39
CA PHE A 125 11.20 15.46 6.55
C PHE A 125 10.53 15.58 7.92
N ASN A 126 10.60 14.54 8.76
CA ASN A 126 10.08 14.56 10.12
C ASN A 126 11.05 15.24 11.09
N ASP A 127 11.35 16.52 10.83
CA ASP A 127 12.14 17.38 11.71
C ASP A 127 11.19 18.32 12.49
N PRO A 128 11.02 18.11 13.82
CA PRO A 128 10.13 18.93 14.63
C PRO A 128 10.63 20.36 14.85
N ASP A 129 11.90 20.66 14.54
CA ASP A 129 12.54 21.92 14.91
C ASP A 129 12.47 22.98 13.78
N ILE A 130 11.85 22.68 12.64
CA ILE A 130 11.65 23.63 11.54
C ILE A 130 10.45 24.53 11.82
N GLU A 131 10.61 25.50 12.72
CA GLU A 131 9.59 26.53 13.00
C GLU A 131 9.61 27.67 11.97
N SER A 132 10.77 27.94 11.37
CA SER A 132 11.00 29.00 10.38
C SER A 132 11.57 28.45 9.08
N PRO A 133 11.39 29.13 7.93
CA PRO A 133 12.01 28.71 6.68
C PRO A 133 13.52 28.57 6.82
N ILE A 134 14.05 27.38 6.52
CA ILE A 134 15.48 27.11 6.49
C ILE A 134 15.99 27.26 5.07
N ASN A 135 17.15 27.90 4.90
CA ASN A 135 17.86 27.90 3.63
C ASN A 135 18.55 26.54 3.45
N LEU A 136 18.41 25.97 2.26
CA LEU A 136 18.97 24.66 1.97
C LEU A 136 20.41 24.78 1.48
N ASP A 137 21.31 24.06 2.14
CA ASP A 137 22.64 23.84 1.58
C ASP A 137 22.56 22.98 0.30
N GLN A 138 23.64 22.98 -0.49
CA GLN A 138 23.66 22.26 -1.77
C GLN A 138 23.39 20.76 -1.58
N ARG A 139 23.83 20.20 -0.46
CA ARG A 139 23.65 18.78 -0.15
C ARG A 139 22.19 18.43 0.09
N THR A 140 21.49 19.21 0.90
CA THR A 140 20.06 19.05 1.19
C THR A 140 19.25 19.19 -0.09
N ARG A 141 19.60 20.16 -0.96
CA ARG A 141 18.99 20.29 -2.29
C ARG A 141 19.20 19.05 -3.15
N ASN A 142 20.40 18.46 -3.14
CA ASN A 142 20.67 17.24 -3.89
C ASN A 142 19.84 16.06 -3.38
N HIS A 143 19.71 15.88 -2.06
CA HIS A 143 18.87 14.81 -1.50
C HIS A 143 17.40 14.98 -1.90
N ILE A 144 16.88 16.21 -1.79
CA ILE A 144 15.49 16.52 -2.19
C ILE A 144 15.28 16.26 -3.68
N ALA A 145 16.25 16.58 -4.54
CA ALA A 145 16.18 16.26 -5.96
C ALA A 145 16.13 14.74 -6.22
N VAL A 146 16.90 13.95 -5.48
CA VAL A 146 16.89 12.48 -5.57
C VAL A 146 15.54 11.91 -5.12
N PHE A 147 14.95 12.42 -4.04
CA PHE A 147 13.60 12.01 -3.60
C PHE A 147 12.52 12.36 -4.62
N ARG A 148 12.59 13.57 -5.20
CA ARG A 148 11.69 13.96 -6.27
C ARG A 148 11.79 13.03 -7.48
N GLU A 149 13.00 12.63 -7.86
CA GLU A 149 13.23 11.70 -8.96
C GLU A 149 12.69 10.30 -8.66
N PHE A 150 12.90 9.82 -7.42
CA PHE A 150 12.35 8.55 -6.94
C PHE A 150 10.82 8.52 -7.05
N ASP A 151 10.15 9.55 -6.53
CA ASP A 151 8.69 9.69 -6.61
C ASP A 151 8.18 9.84 -8.05
N SER A 152 8.94 10.52 -8.90
CA SER A 152 8.63 10.64 -10.33
C SER A 152 8.67 9.28 -11.02
N GLY A 153 9.60 8.41 -10.62
CA GLY A 153 9.66 7.02 -11.08
C GLY A 153 8.43 6.21 -10.68
N TRP A 154 7.89 6.42 -9.48
CA TRP A 154 6.63 5.80 -9.05
C TRP A 154 5.45 6.31 -9.86
N LEU A 155 5.35 7.63 -10.01
CA LEU A 155 4.27 8.29 -10.75
C LEU A 155 4.21 7.83 -12.22
N ALA A 156 5.36 7.70 -12.86
CA ALA A 156 5.46 7.19 -14.23
C ALA A 156 5.09 5.69 -14.33
N ALA A 157 5.45 4.88 -13.33
CA ALA A 157 5.22 3.44 -13.36
C ALA A 157 3.75 3.05 -13.18
N VAL A 158 3.01 3.78 -12.33
CA VAL A 158 1.62 3.42 -12.02
C VAL A 158 0.62 3.86 -13.08
N GLY A 159 0.99 4.83 -13.92
CA GLY A 159 0.11 5.38 -14.97
C GLY A 159 -1.13 6.08 -14.41
N ARG A 160 -1.87 6.79 -15.28
CA ARG A 160 -3.11 7.51 -14.92
C ARG A 160 -4.38 6.73 -15.28
N ASP A 161 -4.26 5.70 -16.12
CA ASP A 161 -5.39 5.01 -16.75
C ASP A 161 -5.74 3.70 -16.04
N ILE A 162 -6.07 3.77 -14.76
CA ILE A 162 -6.55 2.59 -14.03
C ILE A 162 -8.07 2.52 -14.09
N GLU A 163 -8.56 1.64 -14.96
CA GLU A 163 -9.98 1.53 -15.32
C GLU A 163 -10.89 0.99 -14.20
N SER A 164 -10.34 0.25 -13.23
CA SER A 164 -11.11 -0.26 -12.09
C SER A 164 -10.23 -0.68 -10.91
N PHE A 165 -10.68 -0.37 -9.68
CA PHE A 165 -10.05 -0.81 -8.43
C PHE A 165 -10.92 -1.83 -7.69
N ARG A 166 -11.52 -2.76 -8.44
CA ARG A 166 -12.28 -3.86 -7.84
C ARG A 166 -11.31 -4.93 -7.36
N ILE A 167 -11.61 -5.58 -6.23
CA ILE A 167 -10.76 -6.66 -5.69
C ILE A 167 -10.57 -7.85 -6.66
N ASN A 168 -11.51 -8.03 -7.59
CA ASN A 168 -11.46 -9.07 -8.62
C ASN A 168 -10.68 -8.62 -9.87
N ASP A 169 -10.28 -7.36 -9.94
CA ASP A 169 -9.39 -6.83 -10.97
C ASP A 169 -7.95 -6.93 -10.47
N ALA A 170 -7.05 -7.45 -11.30
CA ALA A 170 -5.62 -7.55 -10.97
C ALA A 170 -4.89 -6.20 -11.12
N SER A 171 -5.57 -5.13 -11.52
CA SER A 171 -5.04 -3.77 -11.67
C SER A 171 -4.26 -3.28 -10.45
N TRP A 172 -4.80 -3.45 -9.24
CA TRP A 172 -4.15 -3.00 -8.01
C TRP A 172 -2.91 -3.84 -7.64
N LEU A 173 -2.86 -5.11 -8.05
CA LEU A 173 -1.65 -5.92 -7.89
C LEU A 173 -0.56 -5.44 -8.85
N ARG A 174 -0.91 -5.18 -10.11
CA ARG A 174 0.01 -4.62 -11.10
C ARG A 174 0.53 -3.26 -10.67
N PHE A 175 -0.32 -2.43 -10.05
CA PHE A 175 0.08 -1.16 -9.44
C PHE A 175 1.20 -1.35 -8.41
N LEU A 176 1.00 -2.26 -7.43
CA LEU A 176 2.01 -2.52 -6.39
C LEU A 176 3.31 -3.08 -6.98
N GLU A 177 3.20 -3.94 -7.99
CA GLU A 177 4.36 -4.52 -8.69
C GLU A 177 5.11 -3.46 -9.51
N ALA A 178 4.39 -2.51 -10.12
CA ALA A 178 4.99 -1.39 -10.85
C ALA A 178 5.77 -0.46 -9.92
N VAL A 179 5.19 -0.12 -8.75
CA VAL A 179 5.88 0.66 -7.70
C VAL A 179 7.13 -0.09 -7.23
N GLU A 180 7.03 -1.39 -6.97
CA GLU A 180 8.19 -2.18 -6.53
C GLU A 180 9.30 -2.27 -7.58
N THR A 181 8.92 -2.52 -8.82
CA THR A 181 9.87 -2.62 -9.94
C THR A 181 10.58 -1.28 -10.13
N SER A 182 9.86 -0.17 -10.03
CA SER A 182 10.40 1.18 -10.10
C SER A 182 11.42 1.44 -8.97
N THR A 183 11.08 1.07 -7.73
CA THR A 183 11.99 1.17 -6.58
C THR A 183 13.28 0.38 -6.80
N ILE A 184 13.17 -0.91 -7.15
CA ILE A 184 14.34 -1.78 -7.33
C ILE A 184 15.24 -1.26 -8.46
N THR A 185 14.63 -0.83 -9.56
CA THR A 185 15.35 -0.27 -10.71
C THR A 185 16.11 0.99 -10.31
N PHE A 186 15.44 1.93 -9.66
CA PHE A 186 16.05 3.19 -9.21
C PHE A 186 17.26 2.97 -8.29
N LEU A 187 17.13 2.05 -7.33
CA LEU A 187 18.18 1.71 -6.37
C LEU A 187 19.36 1.02 -7.07
N ALA A 188 19.08 0.06 -7.95
CA ALA A 188 20.10 -0.67 -8.70
C ALA A 188 20.91 0.24 -9.63
N GLU A 189 20.25 1.14 -10.37
CA GLU A 189 20.91 2.12 -11.26
C GLU A 189 21.87 3.05 -10.51
N ARG A 190 21.60 3.29 -9.23
CA ARG A 190 22.41 4.16 -8.35
C ARG A 190 23.36 3.38 -7.44
N GLN A 191 23.37 2.05 -7.53
CA GLN A 191 24.17 1.18 -6.66
C GLN A 191 23.89 1.43 -5.17
N MET A 192 22.62 1.68 -4.82
CA MET A 192 22.17 1.87 -3.44
C MET A 192 21.41 0.63 -2.98
N ASP A 193 21.60 0.24 -1.72
CA ASP A 193 20.77 -0.77 -1.07
C ASP A 193 19.44 -0.14 -0.61
N SER A 194 19.48 1.14 -0.24
CA SER A 194 18.30 1.94 0.10
C SER A 194 18.58 3.44 0.02
N LEU A 195 17.53 4.25 0.07
CA LEU A 195 17.65 5.71 0.19
C LEU A 195 18.35 6.16 1.48
N ASN A 196 18.51 5.26 2.46
CA ASN A 196 19.30 5.55 3.66
C ASN A 196 20.80 5.73 3.34
N ASP A 197 21.26 5.27 2.18
CA ASP A 197 22.66 5.41 1.76
C ASP A 197 23.00 6.88 1.44
N LEU A 198 22.01 7.70 1.10
CA LEU A 198 22.13 9.16 1.00
C LEU A 198 22.57 9.81 2.35
N TRP A 199 22.42 9.07 3.45
CA TRP A 199 22.83 9.49 4.79
C TRP A 199 24.24 9.08 5.19
N GLN A 200 24.84 8.09 4.52
CA GLN A 200 26.21 7.67 4.82
C GLN A 200 27.22 8.81 4.56
N ASP A 201 26.92 9.69 3.61
CA ASP A 201 27.68 10.93 3.38
C ASP A 201 27.67 11.89 4.58
N ARG A 202 26.84 11.67 5.62
CA ARG A 202 26.73 12.58 6.78
C ARG A 202 27.83 12.33 7.80
N LYS A 203 28.49 11.17 7.73
CA LYS A 203 29.54 10.75 8.67
C LYS A 203 30.96 10.88 8.14
N SER A 204 31.14 11.21 6.86
CA SER A 204 32.47 11.39 6.25
C SER A 204 33.01 12.83 6.37
N THR A 205 32.24 13.75 6.95
CA THR A 205 32.59 15.18 7.07
C THR A 205 32.57 15.72 8.51
N GLN A 206 32.62 14.85 9.53
CA GLN A 206 32.92 15.25 10.91
C GLN A 206 34.31 14.78 11.32
#